data_AF-A0A7S0J509-F1
#
_entry.id   AF-A0A7S0J509-F1
#
_cell.length_a   1.000
_cell.length_b   1.000
_cell.length_c   1.000
_cell.angle_alpha   90.00
_cell.angle_beta   90.00
_cell.angle_gamma   90.00
#
_symmetry.space_group_name_H-M   'P 1'
#
loop_
_entity.id
_entity.type
_entity.pdbx_description
1 polymer ?
#
loop_
_entity_poly.entity_id
_entity_poly.type
_entity_poly.pdbx_seq_one_letter_code
_entity_poly.pdbx_strand_id
1 'polypeptide(L)'
;LVGSFAGVAVVARVGKRSSLLSGIAVLAFCLLAIAAVLLAPIPTAESARAVLVLMCVYAFCYQTGPGVVYFTAITEICAPPLVAIVYSLGNSMRYGFELAVSMGFLSLSELVGLHGSMLTF
;
A
#
# COMPACT_ATOMS: atom_id res chain seq x y z
N LEU A 1 9.11 -9.13 -6.58
CA LEU A 1 9.36 -10.57 -6.32
C LEU A 1 10.04 -10.83 -4.97
N VAL A 2 11.18 -10.21 -4.66
CA VAL A 2 11.88 -10.38 -3.36
C VAL A 2 10.97 -10.14 -2.14
N GLY A 3 10.20 -9.05 -2.14
CA GLY A 3 9.25 -8.74 -1.05
C GLY A 3 8.13 -9.78 -0.90
N SER A 4 7.70 -10.43 -1.98
CA SER A 4 6.65 -11.46 -1.94
C SER A 4 7.18 -12.77 -1.36
N PHE A 5 8.41 -13.18 -1.71
CA PHE A 5 9.07 -14.34 -1.09
C PHE A 5 9.31 -14.12 0.40
N ALA A 6 9.80 -12.92 0.77
CA ALA A 6 9.94 -12.53 2.17
C ALA A 6 8.59 -12.54 2.90
N GLY A 7 7.53 -12.06 2.23
CA GLY A 7 6.17 -12.06 2.77
C GLY A 7 5.64 -13.44 3.11
N VAL A 8 5.83 -14.42 2.23
CA VAL A 8 5.44 -15.81 2.51
C VAL A 8 6.16 -16.34 3.75
N ALA A 9 7.46 -16.10 3.86
CA ALA A 9 8.24 -16.52 5.03
C ALA A 9 7.81 -15.81 6.32
N VAL A 10 7.53 -14.50 6.27
CA VAL A 10 7.06 -13.70 7.40
C VAL A 10 5.68 -14.17 7.86
N VAL A 11 4.74 -14.35 6.94
CA VAL A 11 3.38 -14.82 7.24
C VAL A 11 3.40 -16.22 7.86
N ALA A 12 4.27 -17.11 7.39
CA ALA A 12 4.44 -18.44 7.95
C ALA A 12 4.95 -18.44 9.40
N ARG A 13 5.78 -17.45 9.79
CA ARG A 13 6.37 -17.36 11.14
C ARG A 13 5.55 -16.53 12.13
N VAL A 14 5.03 -15.38 11.68
CA VAL A 14 4.38 -14.37 12.53
C VAL A 14 2.86 -14.55 12.53
N GLY A 15 2.32 -15.23 11.53
CA GLY A 15 0.88 -15.41 11.34
C GLY A 15 0.23 -14.27 10.55
N LYS A 16 -0.83 -14.61 9.84
CA LYS A 16 -1.52 -13.74 8.88
C LYS A 16 -2.09 -12.47 9.50
N ARG A 17 -2.78 -12.61 10.63
CA ARG A 17 -3.47 -11.48 11.29
C ARG A 17 -2.47 -10.41 11.76
N SER A 18 -1.39 -10.83 12.41
CA SER A 18 -0.36 -9.91 12.89
C SER A 18 0.35 -9.25 11.72
N SER A 19 0.78 -10.03 10.71
CA SER A 19 1.40 -9.53 9.48
C SER A 19 0.53 -8.53 8.72
N LEU A 20 -0.78 -8.78 8.60
CA LEU A 20 -1.74 -7.87 7.97
C LEU A 20 -1.84 -6.55 8.72
N LEU A 21 -2.09 -6.60 10.03
CA LEU A 21 -2.28 -5.40 10.85
C LEU A 21 -1.01 -4.56 10.94
N SER A 22 0.16 -5.19 11.15
CA SER A 22 1.44 -4.49 11.16
C SER A 22 1.75 -3.90 9.80
N GLY A 23 1.46 -4.63 8.71
CA GLY A 23 1.61 -4.14 7.35
C GLY A 23 0.77 -2.88 7.12
N ILE A 24 -0.53 -2.91 7.43
CA ILE A 24 -1.42 -1.75 7.29
C ILE A 24 -0.93 -0.55 8.12
N ALA A 25 -0.49 -0.78 9.36
CA ALA A 25 0.03 0.28 10.21
C ALA A 25 1.26 0.96 9.60
N VAL A 26 2.22 0.17 9.08
CA VAL A 26 3.43 0.71 8.44
C VAL A 26 3.09 1.42 7.13
N LEU A 27 2.14 0.92 6.34
CA LEU A 27 1.67 1.59 5.12
C LEU A 27 1.05 2.95 5.43
N ALA A 28 0.19 3.02 6.45
CA ALA A 28 -0.40 4.28 6.90
C ALA A 28 0.68 5.27 7.38
N PHE A 29 1.64 4.79 8.16
CA PHE A 29 2.78 5.60 8.59
C PHE A 29 3.60 6.13 7.40
N CYS A 30 3.90 5.30 6.41
CA CYS A 30 4.65 5.71 5.22
C CYS A 30 3.90 6.79 4.44
N LEU A 31 2.58 6.67 4.27
CA LEU A 31 1.75 7.68 3.60
C LEU A 31 1.74 9.01 4.36
N LEU A 32 1.61 8.98 5.69
CA LEU A 32 1.68 10.18 6.52
C LEU A 32 3.06 10.83 6.46
N ALA A 33 4.14 10.03 6.49
CA ALA A 33 5.50 10.52 6.36
C ALA A 33 5.76 11.15 4.98
N ILE A 34 5.26 10.54 3.90
CA ILE A 34 5.33 11.11 2.54
C ILE A 34 4.60 12.47 2.51
N ALA A 35 3.38 12.54 3.05
CA ALA A 35 2.63 13.79 3.12
C ALA A 35 3.39 14.87 3.91
N ALA A 36 3.99 14.52 5.04
CA ALA A 36 4.78 15.44 5.84
C ALA A 36 6.02 15.95 5.10
N VAL A 37 6.74 15.06 4.39
CA VAL A 37 7.93 15.43 3.59
C VAL A 37 7.56 16.36 2.43
N LEU A 38 6.41 16.14 1.79
CA LEU A 38 5.95 16.97 0.68
C LEU A 38 5.45 18.36 1.11
N LEU A 39 4.98 18.50 2.34
CA LEU A 39 4.52 19.78 2.90
C LEU A 39 5.62 20.56 3.63
N ALA A 40 6.73 19.91 3.98
CA ALA A 40 7.83 20.56 4.67
C ALA A 40 8.64 21.46 3.71
N PRO A 41 9.19 22.59 4.20
CA PRO A 41 10.01 23.51 3.39
C PRO A 41 11.44 22.94 3.19
N ILE A 42 11.53 21.78 2.55
CA ILE A 42 12.78 21.04 2.29
C ILE A 42 13.16 21.25 0.81
N PRO A 43 14.46 21.36 0.47
CA PRO A 43 14.90 21.37 -0.92
C PRO A 43 14.34 20.19 -1.72
N THR A 44 13.86 20.46 -2.94
CA THR A 44 13.14 19.50 -3.79
C THR A 44 13.91 18.20 -4.07
N ALA A 45 15.24 18.26 -4.15
CA ALA A 45 16.07 17.07 -4.35
C ALA A 45 16.10 16.13 -3.13
N GLU A 46 16.09 16.69 -1.91
CA GLU A 46 16.12 15.91 -0.68
C GLU A 46 14.73 15.35 -0.34
N SER A 47 13.67 16.13 -0.58
CA SER A 47 12.30 15.64 -0.44
C SER A 47 12.01 14.49 -1.42
N ALA A 48 12.46 14.57 -2.67
CA ALA A 48 12.31 13.50 -3.66
C ALA A 48 13.03 12.20 -3.23
N ARG A 49 14.25 12.30 -2.67
CA ARG A 49 14.99 11.15 -2.14
C ARG A 49 14.26 10.49 -0.97
N ALA A 50 13.79 11.29 -0.01
CA ALA A 50 13.06 10.81 1.14
C ALA A 50 11.75 10.12 0.74
N VAL A 51 10.98 10.72 -0.18
CA VAL A 51 9.76 10.11 -0.73
C VAL A 51 10.08 8.79 -1.43
N LEU A 52 11.14 8.72 -2.23
CA LEU A 52 11.52 7.48 -2.93
C LEU A 52 11.84 6.35 -1.93
N VAL A 53 12.60 6.64 -0.87
CA VAL A 53 12.88 5.65 0.19
C VAL A 53 11.58 5.19 0.86
N LEU A 54 10.70 6.12 1.23
CA LEU A 54 9.41 5.80 1.85
C LEU A 54 8.52 4.97 0.92
N MET A 55 8.53 5.24 -0.40
CA MET A 55 7.82 4.43 -1.39
C MET A 55 8.39 3.01 -1.51
N CYS A 56 9.71 2.84 -1.44
CA CYS A 56 10.33 1.52 -1.42
C CYS A 56 9.93 0.72 -0.18
N VAL A 57 9.94 1.36 1.00
CA VAL A 57 9.49 0.74 2.27
C VAL A 57 8.01 0.39 2.17
N TYR A 58 7.17 1.31 1.69
CA TYR A 58 5.75 1.07 1.45
C TYR A 58 5.51 -0.14 0.56
N ALA A 59 6.17 -0.20 -0.60
CA ALA A 59 6.02 -1.32 -1.54
C ALA A 59 6.47 -2.65 -0.94
N PHE A 60 7.57 -2.65 -0.19
CA PHE A 60 8.05 -3.84 0.51
C PHE A 60 7.05 -4.31 1.56
N CYS A 61 6.61 -3.42 2.46
CA CYS A 61 5.67 -3.73 3.52
C CYS A 61 4.30 -4.19 3.00
N TYR A 62 3.85 -3.62 1.88
CA TYR A 62 2.63 -4.05 1.19
C TYR A 62 2.75 -5.52 0.77
N GLN A 63 3.87 -5.89 0.16
CA GLN A 63 4.11 -7.26 -0.29
C GLN A 63 4.25 -8.23 0.89
N THR A 64 4.89 -7.82 1.99
CA THR A 64 5.07 -8.69 3.16
C THR A 64 3.85 -8.80 4.07
N GLY A 65 2.84 -7.97 3.88
CA GLY A 65 1.61 -7.96 4.67
C GLY A 65 0.38 -8.14 3.79
N PRO A 66 -0.38 -7.07 3.48
CA PRO A 66 -1.66 -7.17 2.78
C PRO A 66 -1.64 -7.98 1.48
N GLY A 67 -0.57 -7.80 0.69
CA GLY A 67 -0.41 -8.47 -0.60
C GLY A 67 -0.43 -9.99 -0.45
N VAL A 68 0.48 -10.57 0.32
CA VAL A 68 0.56 -12.03 0.52
C VAL A 68 -0.56 -12.56 1.40
N VAL A 69 -0.97 -11.83 2.42
CA VAL A 69 -2.04 -12.28 3.34
C VAL A 69 -3.38 -12.41 2.59
N TYR A 70 -3.69 -11.51 1.66
CA TYR A 70 -4.92 -11.59 0.87
C TYR A 70 -5.07 -12.95 0.15
N PHE A 71 -4.04 -13.38 -0.58
CA PHE A 71 -4.09 -14.65 -1.31
C PHE A 71 -4.11 -15.85 -0.34
N THR A 72 -3.21 -15.86 0.64
CA THR A 72 -3.09 -17.00 1.56
C THR A 72 -4.29 -17.16 2.50
N ALA A 73 -4.99 -16.07 2.86
CA ALA A 73 -6.17 -16.13 3.70
C ALA A 73 -7.38 -16.73 2.97
N ILE A 74 -7.58 -16.38 1.69
CA ILE A 74 -8.73 -16.89 0.90
C ILE A 74 -8.66 -18.41 0.76
N THR A 75 -7.48 -18.96 0.51
CA THR A 75 -7.29 -20.42 0.34
C THR A 75 -7.50 -21.21 1.62
N GLU A 76 -7.39 -20.58 2.79
CA GLU A 76 -7.56 -21.27 4.07
C GLU A 76 -8.96 -21.11 4.65
N ILE A 77 -9.61 -19.96 4.43
CA ILE A 77 -10.93 -19.67 4.98
C ILE A 77 -12.04 -20.28 4.12
N CYS A 78 -11.87 -20.29 2.80
CA CYS A 78 -12.92 -20.72 1.87
C CYS A 78 -12.83 -22.21 1.58
N ALA A 79 -14.00 -22.87 1.51
CA ALA A 79 -14.08 -24.23 1.00
C ALA A 79 -13.57 -24.31 -0.45
N PRO A 80 -12.92 -25.41 -0.87
CA PRO A 80 -12.32 -25.55 -2.20
C PRO A 80 -13.17 -25.08 -3.40
N PRO A 81 -14.49 -25.39 -3.49
CA PRO A 81 -15.29 -24.94 -4.64
C PRO A 81 -15.55 -23.43 -4.65
N LEU A 82 -15.43 -22.76 -3.51
CA LEU A 82 -15.68 -21.31 -3.37
C LEU A 82 -14.41 -20.47 -3.57
N VAL A 83 -13.22 -21.07 -3.45
CA VAL A 83 -11.93 -20.36 -3.54
C VAL A 83 -11.82 -19.55 -4.83
N ALA A 84 -12.13 -20.15 -5.99
CA ALA A 84 -12.05 -19.47 -7.28
C ALA A 84 -13.01 -18.28 -7.39
N ILE A 85 -14.24 -18.43 -6.87
CA ILE A 85 -15.26 -17.38 -6.89
C ILE A 85 -14.83 -16.21 -6.00
N VAL A 86 -14.36 -16.49 -4.79
CA VAL A 86 -13.91 -15.46 -3.84
C VAL A 86 -12.66 -14.74 -4.37
N TYR A 87 -11.74 -15.46 -5.01
CA TYR A 87 -10.61 -14.84 -5.70
C TYR A 87 -11.03 -13.93 -6.84
N SER A 88 -11.95 -14.38 -7.69
CA SER A 88 -12.47 -13.56 -8.77
C SER A 88 -13.09 -12.29 -8.24
N LEU A 89 -13.98 -12.40 -7.23
CA LEU A 89 -14.66 -11.24 -6.63
C LEU A 89 -13.68 -10.26 -6.01
N GLY A 90 -12.73 -10.75 -5.21
CA GLY A 90 -11.77 -9.88 -4.54
C GLY A 90 -10.79 -9.22 -5.51
N ASN A 91 -10.35 -9.91 -6.58
CA ASN A 91 -9.55 -9.28 -7.63
C ASN A 91 -10.35 -8.25 -8.42
N SER A 92 -11.62 -8.53 -8.75
CA SER A 92 -12.50 -7.55 -9.39
C SER A 92 -12.66 -6.30 -8.53
N MET A 93 -12.86 -6.43 -7.22
CA MET A 93 -12.91 -5.29 -6.30
C MET A 93 -11.58 -4.54 -6.27
N ARG A 94 -10.45 -5.26 -6.14
CA ARG A 94 -9.11 -4.67 -6.15
C ARG A 94 -8.87 -3.83 -7.40
N TYR A 95 -9.09 -4.39 -8.59
CA TYR A 95 -8.90 -3.67 -9.85
C TYR A 95 -9.91 -2.54 -10.02
N GLY A 96 -11.13 -2.70 -9.52
CA GLY A 96 -12.13 -1.62 -9.48
C GLY A 96 -11.64 -0.43 -8.65
N PHE A 97 -11.09 -0.66 -7.46
CA PHE A 97 -10.50 0.39 -6.63
C PHE A 97 -9.24 0.97 -7.28
N GLU A 98 -8.38 0.14 -7.86
CA GLU A 98 -7.17 0.59 -8.54
C GLU A 98 -7.50 1.51 -9.73
N LEU A 99 -8.53 1.17 -10.51
CA LEU A 99 -9.03 2.01 -11.60
C LEU A 99 -9.61 3.32 -11.05
N ALA A 100 -10.45 3.27 -10.02
CA ALA A 100 -11.05 4.46 -9.42
C ALA A 100 -9.99 5.43 -8.87
N VAL A 101 -8.99 4.90 -8.17
CA VAL A 101 -7.85 5.70 -7.67
C VAL A 101 -7.05 6.26 -8.84
N SER A 102 -6.73 5.47 -9.85
CA SER A 102 -5.94 5.93 -11.00
C SER A 102 -6.63 7.05 -11.78
N MET A 103 -7.95 6.95 -11.97
CA MET A 103 -8.74 7.99 -12.63
C MET A 103 -8.83 9.27 -11.79
N GLY A 104 -8.93 9.16 -10.47
CA GLY A 104 -9.03 10.31 -9.57
C GLY A 104 -7.68 10.92 -9.18
N PHE A 105 -6.58 10.19 -9.32
CA PHE A 105 -5.28 10.57 -8.75
C PHE A 105 -4.77 11.89 -9.31
N LEU A 106 -4.82 12.10 -10.64
CA LEU A 106 -4.31 13.31 -11.26
C LEU A 106 -5.06 14.55 -10.75
N SER A 107 -6.39 14.52 -10.81
CA SER A 107 -7.24 15.63 -10.34
C SER A 107 -7.09 15.90 -8.84
N LEU A 108 -6.96 14.86 -8.02
CA LEU A 108 -6.70 15.01 -6.59
C LEU A 108 -5.29 15.57 -6.33
N SER A 109 -4.28 15.13 -7.09
CA SER A 109 -2.91 15.61 -6.94
C SER A 109 -2.76 17.08 -7.30
N GLU A 110 -3.48 17.55 -8.31
CA GLU A 110 -3.54 18.96 -8.69
C GLU A 110 -4.23 19.80 -7.61
N LEU A 111 -5.39 19.33 -7.10
CA LEU A 111 -6.14 20.02 -6.06
C LEU A 111 -5.34 20.14 -4.75
N VAL A 112 -4.71 19.03 -4.33
CA VAL A 112 -3.89 18.97 -3.11
C VAL A 112 -2.56 19.71 -3.30
N GLY A 113 -1.94 19.62 -4.48
CA GLY A 113 -0.73 20.36 -4.82
C GLY A 113 -0.94 21.88 -4.81
N LEU A 114 -2.09 22.35 -5.30
CA LEU A 114 -2.50 23.76 -5.21
C LEU A 114 -2.76 24.22 -3.76
N HIS A 115 -3.34 23.38 -2.91
CA HIS A 115 -3.53 23.72 -1.49
C HIS A 115 -2.22 23.66 -0.68
N GLY A 116 -1.33 22.72 -0.99
CA GLY A 116 -0.03 22.60 -0.36
C GLY A 116 0.91 23.75 -0.70
N SER A 117 0.85 24.29 -1.94
CA SER A 117 1.60 25.48 -2.31
C SER A 117 1.07 26.74 -1.62
N MET A 118 -0.25 26.88 -1.41
CA MET A 118 -0.81 28.01 -0.66
C MET A 118 -0.46 28.00 0.83
N LEU A 119 -0.24 26.83 1.44
CA LEU A 119 0.13 26.69 2.86
C LEU A 119 1.63 26.95 3.14
N THR A 120 2.46 27.02 2.10
CA THR A 120 3.92 27.22 2.21
C THR A 120 4.36 28.67 1.94
N PHE A 121 3.41 29.59 1.70
CA PHE A 121 3.63 31.05 1.60
C PHE A 121 3.17 31.79 2.86
#